data_AF-A0A8H8MQF9-F1
#
_entry.id   AF-A0A8H8MQF9-F1
#
_cell.length_a   1.000
_cell.length_b   1.000
_cell.length_c   1.000
_cell.angle_alpha   90.00
_cell.angle_beta   90.00
_cell.angle_gamma   90.00
#
_symmetry.space_group_name_H-M   'P 1'
#
loop_
_entity.id
_entity.type
_entity.pdbx_description
1 polymer ?
#
loop_
_entity_poly.entity_id
_entity_poly.type
_entity_poly.pdbx_seq_one_letter_code
_entity_poly.pdbx_strand_id
1 'polypeptide(L)'
;MLGTQAQYRPLSKAALARKRAMAISTVNRVNKLKSSKSRYGAPAQKAQASRKGKKAWRKNVDIEDVEDTLEDLREEERITGGPVHAKSNAELFEIDVHGDSQLKKKLQGHKPLKSTQILSERSAVPAVFSVPTPTASDSSKPRIRVSAAERAHLARIAHRTKNPLDAVQGRSRLPTSEAVRRSGKYDIWSSENLSPDEAWVREVRTSEAKEILLPIVRSHRERAPPRGPPSVPPLTSAPLPSAVKVPEQGTSYNPTYEAHQDLLRAAHEREAKRVEEYERAEEIRRRMEAAREVGEQGIEGMLLDVDINEDEEEVEDEALEPIRMPGRKTAQQRRRAARALAEKRARANLAQKRQQLASLTTLKSIHRAVTSAQSEAERAAALRVQKKVARGLIGMRIGKHVVKEGDIDVQLGEDLAESLRELKPEGNLWRDRWGSLVVRGKVEPRVPVVGRRKKKTKEYEKHSYKQFDANN
;
A
#
# COMPACT_ATOMS: atom_id res chain seq x y z
N MET A 1 -58.85 -31.63 57.57
CA MET A 1 -57.80 -30.85 56.88
C MET A 1 -56.98 -31.80 56.03
N LEU A 2 -57.11 -31.70 54.70
CA LEU A 2 -56.43 -32.54 53.73
C LEU A 2 -54.97 -32.09 53.59
N GLY A 3 -54.05 -32.77 54.27
CA GLY A 3 -52.61 -32.62 54.07
C GLY A 3 -52.13 -33.66 53.07
N THR A 4 -51.93 -33.26 51.81
CA THR A 4 -51.30 -34.10 50.79
C THR A 4 -49.83 -34.35 51.16
N GLN A 5 -49.50 -35.54 51.64
CA GLN A 5 -48.12 -36.00 51.71
C GLN A 5 -47.62 -36.30 50.29
N ALA A 6 -46.85 -35.37 49.72
CA ALA A 6 -46.12 -35.60 48.48
C ALA A 6 -45.04 -36.66 48.72
N GLN A 7 -45.31 -37.90 48.31
CA GLN A 7 -44.30 -38.97 48.28
C GLN A 7 -43.20 -38.59 47.29
N TYR A 8 -42.03 -38.22 47.81
CA TYR A 8 -40.81 -38.02 47.02
C TYR A 8 -40.37 -39.36 46.42
N ARG A 9 -40.65 -39.58 45.12
CA ARG A 9 -40.04 -40.70 44.39
C ARG A 9 -38.56 -40.38 44.14
N PRO A 10 -37.61 -41.22 44.62
CA PRO A 10 -36.19 -40.98 44.39
C PRO A 10 -35.90 -41.11 42.88
N LEU A 11 -35.21 -40.11 42.34
CA LEU A 11 -34.72 -40.14 40.96
C LEU A 11 -33.84 -41.37 40.76
N SER A 12 -34.06 -42.10 39.66
CA SER A 12 -33.25 -43.28 39.33
C SER A 12 -31.76 -42.91 39.25
N LYS A 13 -30.85 -43.86 39.57
CA LYS A 13 -29.39 -43.63 39.52
C LYS A 13 -28.94 -43.03 38.18
N ALA A 14 -29.57 -43.45 37.08
CA ALA A 14 -29.33 -42.88 35.74
C ALA A 14 -29.79 -41.42 35.61
N ALA A 15 -30.95 -41.07 36.15
CA ALA A 15 -31.43 -39.68 36.16
C ALA A 15 -30.57 -38.79 37.06
N LEU A 16 -30.08 -39.32 38.19
CA LEU A 16 -29.19 -38.63 39.11
C LEU A 16 -27.79 -38.44 38.51
N ALA A 17 -27.28 -39.43 37.77
CA ALA A 17 -26.05 -39.33 36.99
C ALA A 17 -26.17 -38.30 35.85
N ARG A 18 -27.30 -38.29 35.11
CA ARG A 18 -27.56 -37.29 34.07
C ARG A 18 -27.68 -35.88 34.65
N LYS A 19 -28.38 -35.70 35.78
CA LYS A 19 -28.45 -34.41 36.49
C LYS A 19 -27.08 -33.98 37.01
N ARG A 20 -26.27 -34.89 37.55
CA ARG A 20 -24.89 -34.59 37.97
C ARG A 20 -24.01 -34.22 36.78
N ALA A 21 -24.10 -34.94 35.67
CA ALA A 21 -23.35 -34.61 34.45
C ALA A 21 -23.77 -33.25 33.88
N MET A 22 -25.07 -32.91 33.89
CA MET A 22 -25.55 -31.58 33.50
C MET A 22 -25.16 -30.49 34.50
N ALA A 23 -25.14 -30.77 35.80
CA ALA A 23 -24.65 -29.84 36.81
C ALA A 23 -23.13 -29.58 36.63
N ILE A 24 -22.34 -30.62 36.36
CA ILE A 24 -20.90 -30.49 36.11
C ILE A 24 -20.64 -29.74 34.80
N SER A 25 -21.39 -30.00 33.73
CA SER A 25 -21.23 -29.29 32.46
C SER A 25 -21.63 -27.82 32.55
N THR A 26 -22.69 -27.50 33.30
CA THR A 26 -23.12 -26.11 33.53
C THR A 26 -22.11 -25.35 34.41
N VAL A 27 -21.59 -25.97 35.47
CA VAL A 27 -20.54 -25.37 36.32
C VAL A 27 -19.26 -25.15 35.52
N ASN A 28 -18.84 -26.12 34.70
CA ASN A 28 -17.66 -25.98 33.84
C ASN A 28 -17.83 -24.86 32.81
N ARG A 29 -19.03 -24.71 32.23
CA ARG A 29 -19.34 -23.63 31.28
C ARG A 29 -19.32 -22.25 31.95
N VAL A 30 -19.84 -22.14 33.17
CA VAL A 30 -19.81 -20.88 33.96
C VAL A 30 -18.39 -20.52 34.38
N ASN A 31 -17.56 -21.52 34.69
CA ASN A 31 -16.14 -21.30 35.03
C ASN A 31 -15.30 -20.92 33.79
N LYS A 32 -15.56 -21.53 32.61
CA LYS A 32 -14.92 -21.15 31.33
C LYS A 32 -15.19 -19.68 30.98
N LEU A 33 -16.41 -19.20 31.22
CA LEU A 33 -16.79 -17.79 30.97
C LEU A 33 -16.20 -16.77 31.98
N LYS A 34 -15.66 -17.22 33.12
CA LYS A 34 -15.13 -16.36 34.20
C LYS A 34 -13.59 -16.33 34.26
N SER A 35 -12.90 -17.21 33.53
CA SER A 35 -11.43 -17.21 33.52
C SER A 35 -10.91 -16.06 32.65
N SER A 36 -10.13 -15.15 33.24
CA SER A 36 -9.45 -14.06 32.53
C SER A 36 -8.03 -14.44 32.07
N LYS A 37 -7.61 -15.67 32.38
CA LYS A 37 -6.28 -16.23 32.09
C LYS A 37 -6.44 -17.43 31.15
N SER A 38 -5.62 -17.45 30.10
CA SER A 38 -5.45 -18.59 29.21
C SER A 38 -4.76 -19.75 29.93
N ARG A 39 -5.02 -20.98 29.49
CA ARG A 39 -4.51 -22.22 30.13
C ARG A 39 -3.03 -22.48 29.83
N TYR A 40 -2.52 -21.97 28.70
CA TYR A 40 -1.21 -22.33 28.13
C TYR A 40 -0.17 -21.18 28.17
N GLY A 41 -0.37 -20.16 29.01
CA GLY A 41 0.39 -18.89 28.93
C GLY A 41 -0.30 -17.89 27.99
N ALA A 42 0.11 -16.62 27.95
CA ALA A 42 -0.79 -15.57 27.46
C ALA A 42 -0.95 -15.55 25.92
N PRO A 43 -2.19 -15.72 25.39
CA PRO A 43 -3.01 -14.53 25.20
C PRO A 43 -4.47 -14.61 25.73
N ALA A 44 -4.58 -14.15 26.97
CA ALA A 44 -5.57 -13.24 27.58
C ALA A 44 -6.49 -12.37 26.64
N GLN A 45 -7.52 -11.65 27.08
CA GLN A 45 -8.04 -11.34 28.43
C GLN A 45 -9.55 -11.03 28.33
N LYS A 46 -10.41 -11.87 28.90
CA LYS A 46 -11.86 -11.63 28.96
C LYS A 46 -12.29 -11.14 30.35
N ALA A 47 -12.72 -9.87 30.43
CA ALA A 47 -13.70 -9.36 31.39
C ALA A 47 -14.24 -7.97 30.96
N GLN A 48 -14.85 -7.92 29.78
CA GLN A 48 -15.92 -6.95 29.46
C GLN A 48 -17.00 -7.70 28.66
N ALA A 49 -18.13 -8.00 29.30
CA ALA A 49 -19.26 -8.66 28.65
C ALA A 49 -20.00 -7.77 27.63
N SER A 50 -19.66 -6.47 27.59
CA SER A 50 -20.25 -5.52 26.65
C SER A 50 -19.86 -5.87 25.22
N ARG A 51 -20.87 -6.03 24.36
CA ARG A 51 -20.70 -6.15 22.90
C ARG A 51 -20.93 -4.80 22.20
N LYS A 52 -21.00 -3.69 22.96
CA LYS A 52 -21.32 -2.37 22.42
C LYS A 52 -20.04 -1.70 21.91
N GLY A 53 -19.83 -1.78 20.59
CA GLY A 53 -18.77 -1.08 19.88
C GLY A 53 -17.56 -1.95 19.51
N LYS A 54 -16.78 -1.47 18.52
CA LYS A 54 -15.66 -2.20 17.90
C LYS A 54 -14.55 -2.56 18.90
N LYS A 55 -14.26 -1.69 19.87
CA LYS A 55 -13.24 -1.93 20.91
C LYS A 55 -13.62 -3.09 21.84
N ALA A 56 -14.92 -3.28 22.09
CA ALA A 56 -15.41 -4.34 22.95
C ALA A 56 -15.48 -5.69 22.22
N TRP A 57 -15.84 -5.69 20.92
CA TRP A 57 -15.75 -6.88 20.06
C TRP A 57 -14.34 -7.45 19.97
N ARG A 58 -13.32 -6.59 19.80
CA ARG A 58 -11.91 -7.03 19.76
C ARG A 58 -11.44 -7.72 21.04
N LYS A 59 -12.05 -7.42 22.18
CA LYS A 59 -11.65 -7.96 23.50
C LYS A 59 -12.45 -9.20 23.94
N ASN A 60 -13.53 -9.56 23.23
CA ASN A 60 -14.41 -10.68 23.58
C ASN A 60 -14.36 -11.82 22.53
N VAL A 61 -13.31 -11.87 21.71
CA VAL A 61 -13.10 -13.00 20.79
C VAL A 61 -12.63 -14.20 21.60
N ASP A 62 -13.27 -15.35 21.39
CA ASP A 62 -12.84 -16.62 21.97
C ASP A 62 -11.89 -17.34 21.01
N ILE A 63 -10.68 -17.61 21.46
CA ILE A 63 -9.65 -18.33 20.69
C ILE A 63 -9.21 -19.59 21.45
N GLU A 64 -9.78 -19.86 22.64
CA GLU A 64 -9.39 -21.01 23.47
C GLU A 64 -9.52 -22.34 22.71
N ASP A 65 -10.60 -22.53 21.95
CA ASP A 65 -10.81 -23.77 21.19
C ASP A 65 -9.75 -23.94 20.08
N VAL A 66 -9.25 -22.85 19.50
CA VAL A 66 -8.17 -22.89 18.50
C VAL A 66 -6.83 -23.17 19.19
N GLU A 67 -6.58 -22.55 20.34
CA GLU A 67 -5.38 -22.81 21.14
C GLU A 67 -5.31 -24.26 21.62
N ASP A 68 -6.43 -24.81 22.11
CA ASP A 68 -6.56 -26.22 22.51
C ASP A 68 -6.18 -27.13 21.33
N THR A 69 -6.75 -26.91 20.13
CA THR A 69 -6.43 -27.74 18.96
C THR A 69 -4.97 -27.65 18.51
N LEU A 70 -4.35 -26.46 18.63
CA LEU A 70 -2.95 -26.28 18.27
C LEU A 70 -2.03 -26.93 19.31
N GLU A 71 -2.40 -26.92 20.59
CA GLU A 71 -1.62 -27.58 21.62
C GLU A 71 -1.75 -29.09 21.54
N ASP A 72 -2.93 -29.64 21.24
CA ASP A 72 -3.13 -31.06 20.98
C ASP A 72 -2.23 -31.55 19.83
N LEU A 73 -2.16 -30.78 18.73
CA LEU A 73 -1.24 -31.08 17.62
C LEU A 73 0.23 -31.04 18.05
N ARG A 74 0.64 -30.08 18.89
CA ARG A 74 2.01 -30.03 19.45
C ARG A 74 2.28 -31.19 20.40
N GLU A 75 1.30 -31.66 21.14
CA GLU A 75 1.41 -32.85 21.99
C GLU A 75 1.59 -34.11 21.14
N GLU A 76 0.81 -34.26 20.07
CA GLU A 76 0.98 -35.32 19.09
C GLU A 76 2.38 -35.31 18.46
N GLU A 77 2.89 -34.13 18.10
CA GLU A 77 4.26 -33.96 17.62
C GLU A 77 5.30 -34.34 18.67
N ARG A 78 5.12 -33.93 19.93
CA ARG A 78 6.05 -34.23 21.04
C ARG A 78 6.13 -35.73 21.34
N ILE A 79 5.00 -36.43 21.31
CA ILE A 79 4.92 -37.87 21.65
C ILE A 79 5.28 -38.74 20.44
N THR A 80 4.67 -38.45 19.29
CA THR A 80 4.68 -39.33 18.12
C THR A 80 5.68 -38.86 17.06
N GLY A 81 6.12 -37.60 17.09
CA GLY A 81 7.07 -37.02 16.12
C GLY A 81 6.43 -36.42 14.87
N GLY A 82 5.10 -36.27 14.88
CA GLY A 82 4.30 -35.68 13.79
C GLY A 82 2.81 -35.93 14.05
N PRO A 83 1.92 -35.22 13.33
CA PRO A 83 0.48 -35.40 13.49
C PRO A 83 0.06 -36.83 13.20
N VAL A 84 -0.81 -37.40 14.04
CA VAL A 84 -1.17 -38.83 13.96
C VAL A 84 -1.81 -39.18 12.61
N HIS A 85 -2.60 -38.27 12.05
CA HIS A 85 -3.30 -38.46 10.78
C HIS A 85 -2.39 -38.49 9.54
N ALA A 86 -1.16 -37.95 9.63
CA ALA A 86 -0.22 -37.93 8.51
C ALA A 86 0.64 -39.20 8.44
N LYS A 87 0.67 -40.00 9.52
CA LYS A 87 1.45 -41.24 9.58
C LYS A 87 0.74 -42.35 8.82
N SER A 88 1.51 -43.21 8.18
CA SER A 88 0.96 -44.37 7.49
C SER A 88 0.40 -45.38 8.50
N ASN A 89 -0.67 -46.09 8.13
CA ASN A 89 -1.24 -47.14 8.99
C ASN A 89 -0.22 -48.23 9.36
N ALA A 90 0.79 -48.47 8.51
CA ALA A 90 1.85 -49.43 8.77
C ALA A 90 2.80 -48.99 9.91
N GLU A 91 2.95 -47.69 10.14
CA GLU A 91 3.72 -47.15 11.28
C GLU A 91 2.90 -47.13 12.58
N LEU A 92 1.58 -46.99 12.47
CA LEU A 92 0.67 -46.91 13.62
C LEU A 92 0.26 -48.28 14.15
N PHE A 93 0.10 -49.25 13.24
CA PHE A 93 -0.43 -50.57 13.54
C PHE A 93 0.53 -51.64 13.04
N GLU A 94 1.11 -52.37 13.98
CA GLU A 94 1.85 -53.60 13.72
C GLU A 94 1.02 -54.78 14.22
N ILE A 95 0.80 -55.78 13.35
CA ILE A 95 0.09 -57.01 13.73
C ILE A 95 1.12 -57.93 14.36
N ASP A 96 1.19 -57.93 15.69
CA ASP A 96 2.08 -58.82 16.44
C ASP A 96 1.52 -60.25 16.46
N VAL A 97 2.04 -61.10 15.57
CA VAL A 97 1.73 -62.53 15.49
C VAL A 97 2.67 -63.37 16.37
N HIS A 98 3.80 -62.80 16.79
CA HIS A 98 4.88 -63.52 17.49
C HIS A 98 5.42 -62.71 18.66
N GLY A 99 5.02 -63.08 19.88
CA GLY A 99 5.44 -62.37 21.09
C GLY A 99 6.97 -62.27 21.26
N ASP A 100 7.44 -61.04 21.49
CA ASP A 100 8.87 -60.70 21.58
C ASP A 100 9.57 -61.31 22.81
N SER A 101 10.38 -62.34 22.60
CA SER A 101 11.20 -62.97 23.66
C SER A 101 12.26 -62.04 24.27
N GLN A 102 12.69 -61.01 23.52
CA GLN A 102 13.66 -60.01 23.96
C GLN A 102 13.04 -58.98 24.92
N LEU A 103 11.74 -58.68 24.77
CA LEU A 103 11.02 -57.76 25.64
C LEU A 103 10.91 -58.32 27.06
N LYS A 104 10.66 -59.64 27.18
CA LYS A 104 10.64 -60.36 28.47
C LYS A 104 11.97 -60.24 29.22
N LYS A 105 13.11 -60.32 28.50
CA LYS A 105 14.46 -60.14 29.10
C LYS A 105 14.70 -58.69 29.55
N LYS A 106 14.21 -57.70 28.79
CA LYS A 106 14.33 -56.27 29.15
C LYS A 106 13.45 -55.90 30.36
N LEU A 107 12.27 -56.51 30.48
CA LEU A 107 11.33 -56.28 31.59
C LEU A 107 11.74 -56.99 32.89
N GLN A 108 12.63 -57.98 32.83
CA GLN A 108 13.18 -58.64 34.03
C GLN A 108 14.21 -57.79 34.80
N GLY A 109 14.56 -56.59 34.33
CA GLY A 109 15.38 -55.64 35.08
C GLY A 109 14.61 -54.92 36.18
N HIS A 110 15.33 -54.34 37.16
CA HIS A 110 14.71 -53.48 38.18
C HIS A 110 14.07 -52.24 37.53
N LYS A 111 12.88 -51.87 38.02
CA LYS A 111 12.17 -50.66 37.58
C LYS A 111 13.09 -49.45 37.79
N PRO A 112 13.35 -48.63 36.75
CA PRO A 112 14.18 -47.44 36.91
C PRO A 112 13.54 -46.49 37.94
N LEU A 113 14.38 -45.70 38.61
CA LEU A 113 13.90 -44.63 39.47
C LEU A 113 12.99 -43.69 38.68
N LYS A 114 11.95 -43.15 39.33
CA LYS A 114 11.00 -42.25 38.66
C LYS A 114 11.69 -41.03 38.05
N SER A 115 12.76 -40.53 38.66
CA SER A 115 13.58 -39.43 38.12
C SER A 115 14.30 -39.83 36.84
N THR A 116 14.90 -41.02 36.77
CA THR A 116 15.60 -41.50 35.56
C THR A 116 14.61 -41.88 34.46
N GLN A 117 13.43 -42.37 34.83
CA GLN A 117 12.32 -42.60 33.91
C GLN A 117 11.87 -41.28 33.25
N ILE A 118 11.59 -40.23 34.03
CA ILE A 118 11.19 -38.91 33.50
C ILE A 118 12.29 -38.33 32.59
N LEU A 119 13.57 -38.46 32.96
CA LEU A 119 14.68 -38.00 32.12
C LEU A 119 14.87 -38.85 30.84
N SER A 120 14.34 -40.07 30.81
CA SER A 120 14.39 -40.95 29.64
C SER A 120 13.26 -40.70 28.64
N GLU A 121 12.14 -40.12 29.08
CA GLU A 121 11.00 -39.72 28.26
C GLU A 121 11.34 -38.46 27.44
N ARG A 122 12.10 -38.64 26.36
CA ARG A 122 12.49 -37.56 25.44
C ARG A 122 11.42 -37.34 24.36
N SER A 123 11.14 -36.09 24.03
CA SER A 123 10.26 -35.75 22.90
C SER A 123 10.80 -36.30 21.58
N ALA A 124 9.89 -36.66 20.69
CA ALA A 124 10.19 -37.05 19.31
C ALA A 124 10.58 -35.84 18.43
N VAL A 125 10.35 -34.62 18.92
CA VAL A 125 10.81 -33.39 18.26
C VAL A 125 12.30 -33.16 18.54
N PRO A 126 13.14 -32.91 17.52
CA PRO A 126 14.56 -32.60 17.69
C PRO A 126 14.74 -31.29 18.46
N ALA A 127 15.72 -31.25 19.36
CA ALA A 127 16.06 -30.01 20.06
C ALA A 127 16.64 -28.97 19.07
N VAL A 128 16.21 -27.71 19.19
CA VAL A 128 16.80 -26.59 18.47
C VAL A 128 18.15 -26.27 19.12
N PHE A 129 19.25 -26.54 18.41
CA PHE A 129 20.58 -26.18 18.90
C PHE A 129 20.87 -24.71 18.60
N SER A 130 21.35 -23.97 19.60
CA SER A 130 21.85 -22.60 19.42
C SER A 130 23.21 -22.54 18.73
N VAL A 131 23.93 -23.67 18.68
CA VAL A 131 25.23 -23.80 18.02
C VAL A 131 25.02 -24.55 16.71
N PRO A 132 25.32 -23.95 15.54
CA PRO A 132 25.26 -24.67 14.28
C PRO A 132 26.27 -25.81 14.33
N THR A 133 25.79 -27.04 14.14
CA THR A 133 26.66 -28.15 13.76
C THR A 133 27.29 -27.80 12.42
N PRO A 134 28.62 -27.88 12.25
CA PRO A 134 29.25 -27.54 10.98
C PRO A 134 28.64 -28.39 9.87
N THR A 135 27.94 -27.73 8.96
CA THR A 135 27.35 -28.33 7.77
C THR A 135 28.46 -28.93 6.91
N ALA A 136 28.15 -30.01 6.20
CA ALA A 136 29.13 -30.70 5.35
C ALA A 136 29.71 -29.83 4.23
N SER A 137 29.06 -28.71 3.89
CA SER A 137 29.49 -27.76 2.86
C SER A 137 30.64 -26.85 3.29
N ASP A 138 30.92 -26.70 4.59
CA ASP A 138 32.03 -25.88 5.11
C ASP A 138 33.27 -26.71 5.50
N SER A 139 33.36 -27.95 5.02
CA SER A 139 34.48 -28.85 5.29
C SER A 139 35.69 -28.64 4.35
N SER A 140 36.00 -27.40 3.98
CA SER A 140 37.28 -27.07 3.33
C SER A 140 38.45 -27.13 4.30
N LYS A 141 38.19 -27.20 5.62
CA LYS A 141 39.22 -27.55 6.61
C LYS A 141 39.39 -29.06 6.65
N PRO A 142 40.61 -29.60 6.46
CA PRO A 142 40.85 -31.03 6.56
C PRO A 142 40.42 -31.49 7.94
N ARG A 143 39.45 -32.40 8.02
CA ARG A 143 39.13 -33.11 9.27
C ARG A 143 40.44 -33.71 9.75
N ILE A 144 41.02 -33.17 10.83
CA ILE A 144 42.21 -33.73 11.45
C ILE A 144 41.88 -35.19 11.76
N ARG A 145 42.48 -36.11 11.00
CA ARG A 145 42.29 -37.54 11.19
C ARG A 145 43.12 -37.97 12.41
N VAL A 146 42.61 -37.61 13.59
CA VAL A 146 43.19 -38.04 14.86
C VAL A 146 43.11 -39.57 14.92
N SER A 147 44.24 -40.22 15.16
CA SER A 147 44.29 -41.69 15.27
C SER A 147 43.41 -42.19 16.43
N ALA A 148 42.99 -43.45 16.40
CA ALA A 148 42.17 -44.01 17.49
C ALA A 148 42.88 -43.90 18.86
N ALA A 149 44.21 -44.06 18.88
CA ALA A 149 45.03 -43.93 20.08
C ALA A 149 45.07 -42.49 20.61
N GLU A 150 45.18 -41.52 19.71
CA GLU A 150 45.26 -40.10 20.04
C GLU A 150 43.88 -39.55 20.44
N ARG A 151 42.78 -40.08 19.87
CA ARG A 151 41.42 -39.84 20.39
C ARG A 151 41.23 -40.39 21.80
N ALA A 152 41.75 -41.58 22.08
CA ALA A 152 41.71 -42.17 23.43
C ALA A 152 42.55 -41.35 24.42
N HIS A 153 43.69 -40.81 23.98
CA HIS A 153 44.53 -39.91 24.78
C HIS A 153 43.82 -38.58 25.08
N LEU A 154 43.21 -37.93 24.07
CA LEU A 154 42.43 -36.70 24.26
C LEU A 154 41.19 -36.93 25.14
N ALA A 155 40.53 -38.09 25.03
CA ALA A 155 39.43 -38.45 25.93
C ALA A 155 39.89 -38.62 27.39
N ARG A 156 41.13 -39.09 27.60
CA ARG A 156 41.76 -39.18 28.92
C ARG A 156 42.11 -37.80 29.49
N ILE A 157 42.66 -36.91 28.67
CA ILE A 157 42.94 -35.52 29.04
C ILE A 157 41.65 -34.76 29.38
N ALA A 158 40.58 -34.98 28.62
CA ALA A 158 39.28 -34.36 28.86
C ALA A 158 38.49 -35.01 30.01
N HIS A 159 39.06 -35.97 30.75
CA HIS A 159 38.40 -36.75 31.79
C HIS A 159 37.08 -37.44 31.33
N ARG A 160 36.97 -37.73 30.02
CA ARG A 160 35.85 -38.47 29.39
C ARG A 160 36.21 -39.94 29.14
N THR A 161 37.15 -40.47 29.89
CA THR A 161 37.40 -41.91 29.93
C THR A 161 36.20 -42.61 30.55
N LYS A 162 35.89 -43.80 30.04
CA LYS A 162 34.88 -44.69 30.59
C LYS A 162 35.28 -45.07 32.02
N ASN A 163 34.92 -44.25 32.99
CA ASN A 163 35.05 -44.60 34.39
C ASN A 163 34.07 -45.74 34.66
N PRO A 164 34.46 -46.82 35.36
CA PRO A 164 33.53 -47.89 35.74
C PRO A 164 32.34 -47.38 36.60
N LEU A 165 32.48 -46.18 37.18
CA LEU A 165 31.41 -45.46 37.89
C LEU A 165 30.40 -44.73 36.96
N ASP A 166 30.71 -44.54 35.68
CA ASP A 166 29.79 -43.94 34.70
C ASP A 166 28.67 -44.93 34.31
N ALA A 167 28.84 -46.22 34.63
CA ALA A 167 27.77 -47.21 34.60
C ALA A 167 26.73 -46.99 35.73
N VAL A 168 27.14 -46.33 36.83
CA VAL A 168 26.31 -46.02 38.00
C VAL A 168 25.69 -44.62 37.87
N GLN A 169 26.39 -43.66 37.24
CA GLN A 169 25.90 -42.30 37.01
C GLN A 169 24.93 -42.16 35.82
N GLY A 170 24.07 -43.16 35.58
CA GLY A 170 22.80 -42.96 34.85
C GLY A 170 22.85 -42.24 33.49
N ARG A 171 24.02 -42.09 32.85
CA ARG A 171 24.12 -41.60 31.47
C ARG A 171 23.58 -42.73 30.62
N SER A 172 22.31 -42.57 30.29
CA SER A 172 21.44 -43.57 29.71
C SER A 172 22.17 -44.41 28.68
N ARG A 173 22.38 -45.72 28.97
CA ARG A 173 22.70 -46.75 27.96
C ARG A 173 21.55 -46.96 26.95
N LEU A 174 20.58 -46.05 26.95
CA LEU A 174 19.48 -46.04 26.00
C LEU A 174 20.03 -45.55 24.66
N PRO A 175 19.61 -46.18 23.55
CA PRO A 175 19.92 -45.65 22.23
C PRO A 175 19.45 -44.19 22.16
N THR A 176 20.26 -43.32 21.56
CA THR A 176 19.84 -41.95 21.28
C THR A 176 18.56 -41.99 20.44
N SER A 177 17.55 -41.20 20.85
CA SER A 177 16.30 -41.11 20.08
C SER A 177 16.61 -40.69 18.65
N GLU A 178 15.81 -41.17 17.72
CA GLU A 178 15.99 -40.82 16.31
C GLU A 178 15.93 -39.30 16.08
N ALA A 179 15.09 -38.61 16.86
CA ALA A 179 15.03 -37.16 16.95
C ALA A 179 16.38 -36.51 17.28
N VAL A 180 17.10 -37.04 18.27
CA VAL A 180 18.43 -36.53 18.67
C VAL A 180 19.51 -36.89 17.64
N ARG A 181 19.31 -37.95 16.86
CA ARG A 181 20.20 -38.31 15.73
C ARG A 181 19.94 -37.45 14.49
N ARG A 182 18.72 -36.92 14.34
CA ARG A 182 18.31 -35.99 13.27
C ARG A 182 18.57 -34.52 13.63
N SER A 183 18.57 -34.18 14.91
CA SER A 183 18.84 -32.81 15.37
C SER A 183 20.21 -32.32 14.87
N GLY A 184 20.25 -31.13 14.27
CA GLY A 184 21.44 -30.53 13.65
C GLY A 184 21.67 -30.87 12.16
N LYS A 185 20.87 -31.76 11.56
CA LYS A 185 20.93 -32.06 10.11
C LYS A 185 20.00 -31.19 9.27
N TYR A 186 19.12 -30.42 9.91
CA TYR A 186 18.19 -29.52 9.26
C TYR A 186 18.93 -28.22 8.88
N ASP A 187 19.28 -28.10 7.61
CA ASP A 187 19.85 -26.90 7.01
C ASP A 187 18.75 -26.17 6.25
N ILE A 188 18.45 -24.94 6.68
CA ILE A 188 17.39 -24.09 6.13
C ILE A 188 17.73 -23.66 4.69
N TRP A 189 19.00 -23.75 4.31
CA TRP A 189 19.50 -23.30 3.00
C TRP A 189 19.84 -24.45 2.05
N SER A 190 19.77 -25.71 2.50
CA SER A 190 20.09 -26.84 1.63
C SER A 190 18.95 -27.15 0.67
N SER A 191 19.29 -27.42 -0.59
CA SER A 191 18.33 -27.75 -1.65
C SER A 191 17.66 -29.12 -1.48
N GLU A 192 18.14 -29.94 -0.53
CA GLU A 192 17.65 -31.30 -0.27
C GLU A 192 16.49 -31.32 0.75
N ASN A 193 16.30 -30.24 1.50
CA ASN A 193 15.24 -30.12 2.51
C ASN A 193 13.98 -29.42 1.98
N LEU A 194 13.85 -29.21 0.67
CA LEU A 194 12.67 -28.60 0.08
C LEU A 194 11.46 -29.51 0.34
N SER A 195 10.43 -28.95 0.97
CA SER A 195 9.11 -29.58 1.10
C SER A 195 8.67 -30.10 -0.27
N PRO A 196 7.92 -31.22 -0.37
CA PRO A 196 7.37 -31.70 -1.64
C PRO A 196 6.72 -30.60 -2.48
N ASP A 197 6.10 -29.61 -1.84
CA ASP A 197 5.51 -28.43 -2.49
C ASP A 197 6.55 -27.49 -3.14
N GLU A 198 7.71 -27.29 -2.51
CA GLU A 198 8.78 -26.44 -3.03
C GLU A 198 9.60 -27.13 -4.13
N ALA A 199 9.77 -28.45 -4.04
CA ALA A 199 10.35 -29.27 -5.10
C ALA A 199 9.47 -29.24 -6.36
N TRP A 200 8.15 -29.39 -6.17
CA TRP A 200 7.16 -29.25 -7.23
C TRP A 200 7.20 -27.86 -7.89
N VAL A 201 7.29 -26.78 -7.10
CA VAL A 201 7.41 -25.41 -7.63
C VAL A 201 8.69 -25.22 -8.48
N ARG A 202 9.77 -25.94 -8.21
CA ARG A 202 10.99 -25.91 -9.05
C ARG A 202 10.84 -26.74 -10.32
N GLU A 203 10.24 -27.92 -10.26
CA GLU A 203 9.97 -28.76 -11.44
C GLU A 203 8.99 -28.08 -12.41
N VAL A 204 7.95 -27.46 -11.88
CA VAL A 204 6.94 -26.68 -12.64
C VAL A 204 7.55 -25.45 -13.34
N ARG A 205 8.73 -24.98 -12.90
CA ARG A 205 9.42 -23.83 -13.52
C ARG A 205 10.24 -24.20 -14.76
N THR A 206 10.47 -25.49 -15.03
CA THR A 206 11.12 -25.94 -16.27
C THR A 206 10.26 -25.56 -17.49
N SER A 207 10.92 -25.34 -18.63
CA SER A 207 10.26 -24.93 -19.88
C SER A 207 9.26 -25.99 -20.37
N GLU A 208 9.60 -27.26 -20.24
CA GLU A 208 8.78 -28.40 -20.67
C GLU A 208 7.52 -28.55 -19.80
N ALA A 209 7.67 -28.43 -18.46
CA ALA A 209 6.53 -28.46 -17.55
C ALA A 209 5.58 -27.28 -17.78
N LYS A 210 6.10 -26.09 -18.15
CA LYS A 210 5.26 -24.94 -18.52
C LYS A 210 4.39 -25.26 -19.74
N GLU A 211 4.92 -25.85 -20.79
CA GLU A 211 4.13 -26.18 -21.99
C GLU A 211 3.00 -27.17 -21.70
N ILE A 212 3.25 -28.15 -20.83
CA ILE A 212 2.28 -29.18 -20.44
C ILE A 212 1.24 -28.65 -19.44
N LEU A 213 1.65 -27.75 -18.52
CA LEU A 213 0.77 -27.22 -17.47
C LEU A 213 -0.01 -25.97 -17.91
N LEU A 214 0.45 -25.22 -18.92
CA LEU A 214 -0.23 -24.02 -19.43
C LEU A 214 -1.69 -24.28 -19.88
N PRO A 215 -2.05 -25.41 -20.52
CA PRO A 215 -3.44 -25.74 -20.82
C PRO A 215 -4.28 -26.11 -19.58
N ILE A 216 -3.68 -26.79 -18.60
CA ILE A 216 -4.36 -27.30 -17.39
C ILE A 216 -4.61 -26.16 -16.39
N VAL A 217 -3.61 -25.31 -16.15
CA VAL A 217 -3.69 -24.15 -15.24
C VAL A 217 -4.60 -23.03 -15.79
N ARG A 218 -4.88 -23.02 -17.11
CA ARG A 218 -5.92 -22.15 -17.68
C ARG A 218 -7.34 -22.50 -17.20
N SER A 219 -7.58 -23.74 -16.75
CA SER A 219 -8.91 -24.23 -16.39
C SER A 219 -9.35 -23.89 -14.95
N HIS A 220 -8.41 -23.64 -14.03
CA HIS A 220 -8.70 -23.11 -12.71
C HIS A 220 -8.05 -21.73 -12.55
N ARG A 221 -8.78 -20.70 -12.98
CA ARG A 221 -8.49 -19.33 -12.55
C ARG A 221 -8.87 -19.23 -11.07
N GLU A 222 -7.95 -19.59 -10.17
CA GLU A 222 -7.85 -18.82 -8.93
C GLU A 222 -7.74 -17.38 -9.38
N ARG A 223 -8.80 -16.60 -9.14
CA ARG A 223 -8.86 -15.21 -9.57
C ARG A 223 -7.74 -14.50 -8.83
N ALA A 224 -6.57 -14.35 -9.48
CA ALA A 224 -5.59 -13.36 -9.08
C ALA A 224 -6.37 -12.07 -8.79
N PRO A 225 -6.06 -11.35 -7.68
CA PRO A 225 -6.81 -10.15 -7.32
C PRO A 225 -6.95 -9.32 -8.59
N PRO A 226 -8.19 -8.96 -8.98
CA PRO A 226 -8.44 -8.40 -10.29
C PRO A 226 -7.46 -7.24 -10.48
N ARG A 227 -6.69 -7.27 -11.59
CA ARG A 227 -5.97 -6.08 -12.04
C ARG A 227 -6.97 -4.94 -11.93
N GLY A 228 -6.57 -3.83 -11.29
CA GLY A 228 -7.45 -2.70 -11.03
C GLY A 228 -8.28 -2.39 -12.28
N PRO A 229 -9.58 -2.06 -12.14
CA PRO A 229 -10.46 -1.95 -13.29
C PRO A 229 -9.83 -1.02 -14.34
N PRO A 230 -9.98 -1.35 -15.65
CA PRO A 230 -9.35 -0.58 -16.73
C PRO A 230 -9.78 0.90 -16.75
N SER A 231 -10.82 1.25 -16.00
CA SER A 231 -11.30 2.61 -15.78
C SER A 231 -10.43 3.45 -14.84
N VAL A 232 -9.57 2.84 -14.04
CA VAL A 232 -8.61 3.58 -13.19
C VAL A 232 -7.32 3.69 -14.00
N PRO A 233 -7.06 4.84 -14.65
CA PRO A 233 -5.76 5.04 -15.28
C PRO A 233 -4.69 4.79 -14.20
N PRO A 234 -3.61 4.07 -14.52
CA PRO A 234 -2.55 3.88 -13.55
C PRO A 234 -2.12 5.26 -13.04
N LEU A 235 -2.16 5.46 -11.72
CA LEU A 235 -1.78 6.71 -11.02
C LEU A 235 -0.40 7.27 -11.42
N THR A 236 0.34 6.52 -12.24
CA THR A 236 1.70 6.73 -12.70
C THR A 236 1.83 7.21 -14.15
N SER A 237 0.74 7.32 -14.94
CA SER A 237 0.85 7.76 -16.34
C SER A 237 0.93 9.28 -16.53
N ALA A 238 0.62 10.07 -15.49
CA ALA A 238 0.87 11.50 -15.53
C ALA A 238 2.39 11.74 -15.32
N PRO A 239 3.06 12.50 -16.20
CA PRO A 239 4.46 12.83 -15.99
C PRO A 239 4.56 13.83 -14.83
N LEU A 240 4.87 13.30 -13.66
CA LEU A 240 5.00 14.05 -12.41
C LEU A 240 6.49 14.33 -12.13
N PRO A 241 6.81 15.41 -11.40
CA PRO A 241 8.19 15.75 -11.11
C PRO A 241 8.85 14.74 -10.16
N SER A 242 10.19 14.77 -10.13
CA SER A 242 11.00 13.93 -9.25
C SER A 242 10.65 14.12 -7.77
N ALA A 243 10.89 13.08 -6.97
CA ALA A 243 10.60 13.10 -5.53
C ALA A 243 11.49 14.08 -4.74
N VAL A 244 12.72 14.27 -5.22
CA VAL A 244 13.71 15.19 -4.67
C VAL A 244 13.96 16.23 -5.74
N LYS A 245 13.73 17.49 -5.40
CA LYS A 245 14.12 18.62 -6.24
C LYS A 245 15.61 18.87 -6.03
N VAL A 246 16.33 19.08 -7.12
CA VAL A 246 17.73 19.51 -7.04
C VAL A 246 17.72 21.00 -6.68
N PRO A 247 18.40 21.42 -5.59
CA PRO A 247 18.48 22.83 -5.24
C PRO A 247 19.25 23.62 -6.30
N GLU A 248 18.90 24.89 -6.47
CA GLU A 248 19.63 25.79 -7.36
C GLU A 248 20.97 26.19 -6.74
N GLN A 249 21.98 26.49 -7.56
CA GLN A 249 23.33 26.82 -7.09
C GLN A 249 23.34 28.04 -6.16
N GLY A 250 22.45 29.02 -6.41
CA GLY A 250 22.28 30.22 -5.59
C GLY A 250 21.80 29.97 -4.15
N THR A 251 21.30 28.76 -3.83
CA THR A 251 20.88 28.37 -2.46
C THR A 251 22.02 27.78 -1.63
N SER A 252 23.21 27.62 -2.21
CA SER A 252 24.37 27.16 -1.47
C SER A 252 24.81 28.21 -0.44
N TYR A 253 25.53 27.78 0.60
CA TYR A 253 26.01 28.69 1.66
C TYR A 253 26.98 29.76 1.11
N ASN A 254 27.75 29.41 0.07
CA ASN A 254 28.72 30.28 -0.57
C ASN A 254 28.53 30.18 -2.10
N PRO A 255 27.47 30.81 -2.63
CA PRO A 255 27.14 30.77 -4.05
C PRO A 255 28.07 31.68 -4.84
N THR A 256 28.18 31.43 -6.15
CA THR A 256 28.74 32.43 -7.05
C THR A 256 27.80 33.63 -7.13
N TYR A 257 28.37 34.82 -7.32
CA TYR A 257 27.59 36.06 -7.39
C TYR A 257 26.47 36.00 -8.44
N GLU A 258 26.78 35.49 -9.63
CA GLU A 258 25.80 35.36 -10.73
C GLU A 258 24.63 34.43 -10.33
N ALA A 259 24.92 33.26 -9.75
CA ALA A 259 23.89 32.30 -9.36
C ALA A 259 23.01 32.82 -8.22
N HIS A 260 23.57 33.58 -7.28
CA HIS A 260 22.83 34.24 -6.21
C HIS A 260 21.91 35.34 -6.74
N GLN A 261 22.41 36.18 -7.65
CA GLN A 261 21.61 37.22 -8.30
C GLN A 261 20.47 36.67 -9.15
N ASP A 262 20.70 35.60 -9.90
CA ASP A 262 19.66 34.97 -10.71
C ASP A 262 18.53 34.41 -9.84
N LEU A 263 18.90 33.81 -8.71
CA LEU A 263 17.94 33.29 -7.74
C LEU A 263 17.18 34.41 -7.02
N LEU A 264 17.86 35.51 -6.65
CA LEU A 264 17.22 36.72 -6.13
C LEU A 264 16.26 37.34 -7.16
N ARG A 265 16.65 37.37 -8.44
CA ARG A 265 15.79 37.88 -9.52
C ARG A 265 14.54 37.02 -9.66
N ALA A 266 14.68 35.69 -9.62
CA ALA A 266 13.55 34.77 -9.67
C ALA A 266 12.60 34.93 -8.47
N ALA A 267 13.14 35.12 -7.26
CA ALA A 267 12.35 35.41 -6.07
C ALA A 267 11.64 36.77 -6.16
N HIS A 268 12.34 37.80 -6.61
CA HIS A 268 11.80 39.14 -6.84
C HIS A 268 10.66 39.15 -7.86
N GLU A 269 10.83 38.50 -9.02
CA GLU A 269 9.78 38.40 -10.03
C GLU A 269 8.49 37.74 -9.50
N ARG A 270 8.63 36.82 -8.54
CA ARG A 270 7.50 36.12 -7.95
C ARG A 270 6.78 36.97 -6.90
N GLU A 271 7.52 37.66 -6.03
CA GLU A 271 6.93 38.59 -5.08
C GLU A 271 6.32 39.80 -5.79
N ALA A 272 6.96 40.33 -6.83
CA ALA A 272 6.39 41.40 -7.66
C ALA A 272 5.03 41.00 -8.25
N LYS A 273 4.91 39.78 -8.81
CA LYS A 273 3.61 39.26 -9.30
C LYS A 273 2.56 39.16 -8.19
N ARG A 274 2.97 38.76 -6.98
CA ARG A 274 2.06 38.65 -5.83
C ARG A 274 1.58 40.04 -5.35
N VAL A 275 2.47 41.04 -5.37
CA VAL A 275 2.13 42.43 -5.06
C VAL A 275 1.18 42.99 -6.12
N GLU A 276 1.48 42.82 -7.40
CA GLU A 276 0.59 43.23 -8.49
C GLU A 276 -0.80 42.57 -8.38
N GLU A 277 -0.88 41.28 -8.06
CA GLU A 277 -2.16 40.59 -7.84
C GLU A 277 -2.94 41.18 -6.66
N TYR A 278 -2.22 41.57 -5.59
CA TYR A 278 -2.81 42.22 -4.42
C TYR A 278 -3.32 43.62 -4.75
N GLU A 279 -2.51 44.45 -5.43
CA GLU A 279 -2.88 45.81 -5.85
C GLU A 279 -4.07 45.79 -6.80
N ARG A 280 -4.08 44.91 -7.82
CA ARG A 280 -5.24 44.73 -8.71
C ARG A 280 -6.49 44.33 -7.93
N ALA A 281 -6.36 43.47 -6.92
CA ALA A 281 -7.49 43.10 -6.07
C ALA A 281 -7.98 44.27 -5.20
N GLU A 282 -7.08 45.11 -4.69
CA GLU A 282 -7.43 46.34 -3.98
C GLU A 282 -8.08 47.39 -4.89
N GLU A 283 -7.59 47.57 -6.12
CA GLU A 283 -8.20 48.45 -7.12
C GLU A 283 -9.61 48.01 -7.46
N ILE A 284 -9.82 46.71 -7.70
CA ILE A 284 -11.15 46.14 -7.91
C ILE A 284 -12.02 46.37 -6.68
N ARG A 285 -11.50 46.14 -5.48
CA ARG A 285 -12.23 46.37 -4.23
C ARG A 285 -12.64 47.83 -4.09
N ARG A 286 -11.74 48.79 -4.33
CA ARG A 286 -12.02 50.23 -4.31
C ARG A 286 -13.07 50.60 -5.34
N ARG A 287 -12.97 50.08 -6.57
CA ARG A 287 -13.97 50.30 -7.63
C ARG A 287 -15.34 49.76 -7.23
N MET A 288 -15.40 48.60 -6.58
CA MET A 288 -16.63 48.00 -6.08
C MET A 288 -17.21 48.80 -4.90
N GLU A 289 -16.37 49.29 -3.99
CA GLU A 289 -16.78 50.15 -2.87
C GLU A 289 -17.33 51.49 -3.39
N ALA A 290 -16.65 52.14 -4.34
CA ALA A 290 -17.14 53.36 -4.99
C ALA A 290 -18.46 53.13 -5.75
N ALA A 291 -18.59 52.03 -6.49
CA ALA A 291 -19.85 51.68 -7.17
C ALA A 291 -20.99 51.40 -6.18
N ARG A 292 -20.67 50.84 -5.00
CA ARG A 292 -21.65 50.59 -3.93
C ARG A 292 -22.11 51.90 -3.28
N GLU A 293 -21.21 52.85 -3.03
CA GLU A 293 -21.56 54.17 -2.50
C GLU A 293 -22.45 54.96 -3.48
N VAL A 294 -22.17 54.89 -4.78
CA VAL A 294 -23.04 55.48 -5.82
C VAL A 294 -24.40 54.77 -5.88
N GLY A 295 -24.45 53.45 -5.71
CA GLY A 295 -25.70 52.68 -5.65
C GLY A 295 -26.55 52.93 -4.40
N GLU A 296 -25.93 53.22 -3.25
CA GLU A 296 -26.64 53.64 -2.02
C GLU A 296 -27.16 55.08 -2.10
N GLN A 297 -26.59 55.93 -2.97
CA GLN A 297 -27.01 57.34 -3.16
C GLN A 297 -28.01 57.59 -4.31
N GLY A 298 -28.49 56.54 -4.98
CA GLY A 298 -29.66 56.65 -5.85
C GLY A 298 -29.47 56.04 -7.23
N ILE A 299 -30.01 54.83 -7.39
CA ILE A 299 -30.82 54.49 -8.56
C ILE A 299 -32.09 53.82 -8.03
N GLU A 300 -33.00 54.64 -7.52
CA GLU A 300 -34.39 54.26 -7.37
C GLU A 300 -34.99 54.23 -8.80
N GLY A 301 -35.02 53.05 -9.42
CA GLY A 301 -35.79 52.86 -10.66
C GLY A 301 -35.09 52.29 -11.89
N MET A 302 -34.15 51.34 -11.76
CA MET A 302 -33.85 50.46 -12.91
C MET A 302 -34.70 49.18 -12.82
N LEU A 303 -35.97 49.31 -13.19
CA LEU A 303 -36.78 48.18 -13.61
C LEU A 303 -36.23 47.73 -14.96
N LEU A 304 -35.60 46.55 -15.02
CA LEU A 304 -35.34 45.88 -16.29
C LEU A 304 -36.67 45.36 -16.83
N ASP A 305 -37.40 46.25 -17.50
CA ASP A 305 -38.30 45.90 -18.60
C ASP A 305 -38.00 46.90 -19.71
N VAL A 306 -37.12 46.48 -20.62
CA VAL A 306 -37.03 47.10 -21.94
C VAL A 306 -37.57 46.05 -22.90
N ASP A 307 -38.85 46.22 -23.21
CA ASP A 307 -39.49 45.71 -24.40
C ASP A 307 -38.57 45.91 -25.60
N ILE A 308 -38.41 44.83 -26.37
CA ILE A 308 -37.86 44.88 -27.72
C ILE A 308 -38.94 45.61 -28.56
N ASN A 309 -38.86 46.94 -28.59
CA ASN A 309 -39.48 47.71 -29.66
C ASN A 309 -38.45 47.84 -30.77
N GLU A 310 -38.82 47.28 -31.92
CA GLU A 310 -38.34 47.65 -33.24
C GLU A 310 -38.40 49.17 -33.38
N ASP A 311 -37.25 49.82 -33.38
CA ASP A 311 -37.07 51.09 -34.06
C ASP A 311 -36.11 50.83 -35.22
N GLU A 312 -36.69 50.84 -36.42
CA GLU A 312 -36.01 50.90 -37.70
C GLU A 312 -35.09 52.13 -37.73
N GLU A 313 -33.78 51.91 -37.65
CA GLU A 313 -32.83 52.90 -38.14
C GLU A 313 -32.85 52.84 -39.67
N GLU A 314 -33.46 53.87 -40.27
CA GLU A 314 -33.24 54.29 -41.66
C GLU A 314 -31.73 54.45 -41.90
N VAL A 315 -31.13 53.41 -42.49
CA VAL A 315 -29.81 53.53 -43.12
C VAL A 315 -30.04 54.08 -44.51
N GLU A 316 -29.45 55.23 -44.78
CA GLU A 316 -29.38 55.90 -46.09
C GLU A 316 -29.23 54.88 -47.23
N ASP A 317 -30.25 54.82 -48.10
CA ASP A 317 -30.17 54.16 -49.40
C ASP A 317 -29.15 54.90 -50.28
N GLU A 318 -27.88 54.52 -50.16
CA GLU A 318 -26.87 54.77 -51.18
C GLU A 318 -27.36 54.09 -52.47
N ALA A 319 -27.77 54.90 -53.44
CA ALA A 319 -28.35 54.48 -54.70
C ALA A 319 -27.48 53.42 -55.42
N LEU A 320 -27.77 52.15 -55.18
CA LEU A 320 -27.24 51.03 -55.94
C LEU A 320 -27.84 51.12 -57.35
N GLU A 321 -27.01 51.47 -58.34
CA GLU A 321 -27.40 51.41 -59.74
C GLU A 321 -28.06 50.06 -60.04
N PRO A 322 -29.27 50.01 -60.62
CA PRO A 322 -29.95 48.77 -60.90
C PRO A 322 -29.11 47.95 -61.88
N ILE A 323 -28.51 46.87 -61.37
CA ILE A 323 -27.79 45.88 -62.18
C ILE A 323 -28.78 45.33 -63.20
N ARG A 324 -28.70 45.83 -64.44
CA ARG A 324 -29.53 45.36 -65.55
C ARG A 324 -29.27 43.87 -65.75
N MET A 325 -30.25 43.06 -65.40
CA MET A 325 -30.27 41.62 -65.65
C MET A 325 -30.08 41.38 -67.16
N PRO A 326 -29.01 40.69 -67.60
CA PRO A 326 -28.78 40.47 -69.02
C PRO A 326 -29.91 39.61 -69.60
N GLY A 327 -30.46 40.04 -70.74
CA GLY A 327 -31.53 39.33 -71.44
C GLY A 327 -31.17 37.87 -71.80
N ARG A 328 -32.21 37.03 -72.01
CA ARG A 328 -32.04 35.60 -72.30
C ARG A 328 -31.18 35.39 -73.56
N LYS A 329 -30.00 34.77 -73.39
CA LYS A 329 -29.09 34.44 -74.50
C LYS A 329 -29.75 33.48 -75.48
N THR A 330 -29.63 33.77 -76.77
CA THR A 330 -30.09 32.91 -77.87
C THR A 330 -29.29 31.59 -77.92
N ALA A 331 -29.80 30.54 -78.55
CA ALA A 331 -29.13 29.22 -78.59
C ALA A 331 -27.71 29.29 -79.20
N GLN A 332 -27.50 30.13 -80.22
CA GLN A 332 -26.19 30.38 -80.82
C GLN A 332 -25.25 31.13 -79.87
N GLN A 333 -25.75 32.14 -79.13
CA GLN A 333 -25.00 32.84 -78.09
C GLN A 333 -24.63 31.91 -76.92
N ARG A 334 -25.49 30.95 -76.56
CA ARG A 334 -25.19 29.91 -75.56
C ARG A 334 -24.08 28.98 -76.02
N ARG A 335 -24.11 28.51 -77.28
CA ARG A 335 -23.04 27.67 -77.85
C ARG A 335 -21.71 28.42 -77.94
N ARG A 336 -21.72 29.70 -78.36
CA ARG A 336 -20.52 30.55 -78.41
C ARG A 336 -19.96 30.84 -77.01
N ALA A 337 -20.83 31.12 -76.03
CA ALA A 337 -20.44 31.30 -74.64
C ALA A 337 -19.89 30.01 -74.01
N ALA A 338 -20.48 28.85 -74.30
CA ALA A 338 -19.99 27.56 -73.83
C ALA A 338 -18.60 27.24 -74.38
N ARG A 339 -18.34 27.52 -75.68
CA ARG A 339 -17.00 27.39 -76.29
C ARG A 339 -15.99 28.34 -75.64
N ALA A 340 -16.35 29.61 -75.44
CA ALA A 340 -15.47 30.58 -74.79
C ALA A 340 -15.18 30.23 -73.32
N LEU A 341 -16.17 29.68 -72.60
CA LEU A 341 -16.01 29.19 -71.23
C LEU A 341 -15.07 27.97 -71.21
N ALA A 342 -15.27 27.02 -72.12
CA ALA A 342 -14.40 25.85 -72.24
C ALA A 342 -12.95 26.25 -72.56
N GLU A 343 -12.74 27.22 -73.46
CA GLU A 343 -11.42 27.77 -73.77
C GLU A 343 -10.79 28.50 -72.57
N LYS A 344 -11.56 29.31 -71.83
CA LYS A 344 -11.11 29.95 -70.59
C LYS A 344 -10.72 28.91 -69.54
N ARG A 345 -11.52 27.85 -69.37
CA ARG A 345 -11.20 26.72 -68.48
C ARG A 345 -9.94 25.99 -68.94
N ALA A 346 -9.79 25.73 -70.23
CA ALA A 346 -8.59 25.07 -70.77
C ALA A 346 -7.32 25.92 -70.54
N ARG A 347 -7.40 27.24 -70.77
CA ARG A 347 -6.30 28.18 -70.47
C ARG A 347 -5.99 28.25 -68.98
N ALA A 348 -7.01 28.27 -68.11
CA ALA A 348 -6.82 28.22 -66.66
C ALA A 348 -6.16 26.91 -66.22
N ASN A 349 -6.60 25.76 -66.76
CA ASN A 349 -6.01 24.45 -66.47
C ASN A 349 -4.55 24.37 -66.93
N LEU A 350 -4.22 24.94 -68.10
CA LEU A 350 -2.85 25.02 -68.60
C LEU A 350 -1.99 25.91 -67.68
N ALA A 351 -2.51 27.08 -67.30
CA ALA A 351 -1.84 27.98 -66.36
C ALA A 351 -1.58 27.31 -65.00
N GLN A 352 -2.56 26.57 -64.46
CA GLN A 352 -2.38 25.77 -63.24
C GLN A 352 -1.32 24.68 -63.40
N LYS A 353 -1.32 23.94 -64.53
CA LYS A 353 -0.27 22.95 -64.81
C LYS A 353 1.12 23.59 -64.90
N ARG A 354 1.24 24.77 -65.52
CA ARG A 354 2.50 25.55 -65.56
C ARG A 354 2.95 25.98 -64.17
N GLN A 355 2.03 26.46 -63.32
CA GLN A 355 2.33 26.80 -61.93
C GLN A 355 2.77 25.56 -61.12
N GLN A 356 2.12 24.41 -61.33
CA GLN A 356 2.51 23.14 -60.69
C GLN A 356 3.92 22.72 -61.12
N LEU A 357 4.24 22.75 -62.41
CA LEU A 357 5.59 22.43 -62.90
C LEU A 357 6.65 23.39 -62.36
N ALA A 358 6.33 24.69 -62.26
CA ALA A 358 7.21 25.67 -61.62
C ALA A 358 7.45 25.35 -60.14
N SER A 359 6.42 24.91 -59.41
CA SER A 359 6.55 24.49 -58.00
C SER A 359 7.41 23.24 -57.81
N LEU A 360 7.58 22.38 -58.82
CA LEU A 360 8.45 21.21 -58.73
C LEU A 360 9.91 21.58 -58.43
N THR A 361 10.35 22.73 -58.95
CA THR A 361 11.72 23.25 -58.71
C THR A 361 11.94 23.73 -57.28
N THR A 362 10.89 24.21 -56.60
CA THR A 362 10.93 24.66 -55.22
C THR A 362 10.62 23.54 -54.22
N LEU A 363 10.23 22.34 -54.67
CA LEU A 363 9.92 21.22 -53.76
C LEU A 363 11.06 20.89 -52.81
N LYS A 364 12.31 20.98 -53.26
CA LYS A 364 13.47 20.67 -52.40
C LYS A 364 13.68 21.72 -51.31
N SER A 365 13.42 23.00 -51.57
CA SER A 365 13.49 24.05 -50.55
C SER A 365 12.30 23.99 -49.60
N ILE A 366 11.10 23.70 -50.12
CA ILE A 366 9.89 23.47 -49.32
C ILE A 366 10.11 22.27 -48.40
N HIS A 367 10.64 21.16 -48.90
CA HIS A 367 10.94 19.99 -48.08
C HIS A 367 11.92 20.33 -46.95
N ARG A 368 12.99 21.08 -47.23
CA ARG A 368 13.94 21.54 -46.20
C ARG A 368 13.24 22.42 -45.15
N ALA A 369 12.44 23.39 -45.57
CA ALA A 369 11.70 24.27 -44.65
C ALA A 369 10.67 23.50 -43.80
N VAL A 370 9.99 22.52 -44.40
CA VAL A 370 9.05 21.65 -43.67
C VAL A 370 9.81 20.79 -42.66
N THR A 371 10.94 20.19 -43.02
CA THR A 371 11.74 19.40 -42.08
C THR A 371 12.33 20.25 -40.95
N SER A 372 12.80 21.47 -41.23
CA SER A 372 13.31 22.37 -40.19
C SER A 372 12.18 22.82 -39.26
N ALA A 373 11.03 23.22 -39.80
CA ALA A 373 9.85 23.60 -39.03
C ALA A 373 9.30 22.43 -38.20
N GLN A 374 9.29 21.21 -38.75
CA GLN A 374 8.93 20.00 -38.00
C GLN A 374 9.91 19.77 -36.85
N SER A 375 11.22 19.87 -37.09
CA SER A 375 12.23 19.70 -36.03
C SER A 375 12.14 20.76 -34.94
N GLU A 376 11.84 22.01 -35.29
CA GLU A 376 11.63 23.11 -34.34
C GLU A 376 10.34 22.91 -33.55
N ALA A 377 9.26 22.47 -34.22
CA ALA A 377 8.01 22.14 -33.58
C ALA A 377 8.16 20.96 -32.61
N GLU A 378 8.91 19.92 -32.98
CA GLU A 378 9.24 18.78 -32.13
C GLU A 378 10.06 19.21 -30.91
N ARG A 379 11.10 20.05 -31.10
CA ARG A 379 11.89 20.61 -30.00
C ARG A 379 11.03 21.46 -29.07
N ALA A 380 10.19 22.33 -29.61
CA ALA A 380 9.26 23.15 -28.83
C ALA A 380 8.24 22.28 -28.08
N ALA A 381 7.70 21.23 -28.71
CA ALA A 381 6.81 20.28 -28.08
C ALA A 381 7.50 19.52 -26.94
N ALA A 382 8.74 19.05 -27.15
CA ALA A 382 9.54 18.38 -26.12
C ALA A 382 9.80 19.30 -24.92
N LEU A 383 10.19 20.57 -25.16
CA LEU A 383 10.37 21.56 -24.10
C LEU A 383 9.06 21.84 -23.35
N ARG A 384 7.92 21.89 -24.03
CA ARG A 384 6.60 22.03 -23.39
C ARG A 384 6.26 20.83 -22.51
N VAL A 385 6.57 19.61 -22.96
CA VAL A 385 6.40 18.39 -22.15
C VAL A 385 7.29 18.47 -20.92
N GLN A 386 8.57 18.77 -21.06
CA GLN A 386 9.50 18.90 -19.93
C GLN A 386 9.04 19.96 -18.91
N LYS A 387 8.61 21.15 -19.37
CA LYS A 387 8.06 22.19 -18.50
C LYS A 387 6.79 21.73 -17.77
N LYS A 388 5.91 20.97 -18.43
CA LYS A 388 4.73 20.38 -17.78
C LYS A 388 5.12 19.35 -16.71
N VAL A 389 6.11 18.49 -16.99
CA VAL A 389 6.62 17.52 -16.01
C VAL A 389 7.21 18.24 -14.79
N ALA A 390 8.03 19.27 -15.03
CA ALA A 390 8.68 20.05 -13.98
C ALA A 390 7.67 20.80 -13.09
N ARG A 391 6.64 21.39 -13.69
CA ARG A 391 5.54 22.05 -12.95
C ARG A 391 4.65 21.05 -12.21
N GLY A 392 4.46 19.84 -12.73
CA GLY A 392 3.57 18.86 -12.13
C GLY A 392 2.13 19.39 -12.01
N LEU A 393 1.53 19.23 -10.83
CA LEU A 393 0.15 19.66 -10.56
C LEU A 393 0.01 21.12 -10.13
N ILE A 394 1.09 21.90 -10.15
CA ILE A 394 1.06 23.32 -9.81
C ILE A 394 0.00 24.08 -10.62
N GLY A 395 -0.81 24.91 -9.95
CA GLY A 395 -1.89 25.68 -10.56
C GLY A 395 -3.16 24.89 -10.89
N MET A 396 -3.11 23.55 -10.81
CA MET A 396 -4.29 22.71 -11.01
C MET A 396 -5.22 22.79 -9.80
N ARG A 397 -6.53 22.91 -10.05
CA ARG A 397 -7.56 22.85 -9.00
C ARG A 397 -7.92 21.39 -8.72
N ILE A 398 -7.68 20.93 -7.49
CA ILE A 398 -8.05 19.59 -7.03
C ILE A 398 -9.13 19.76 -5.95
N GLY A 399 -10.36 19.36 -6.29
CA GLY A 399 -11.53 19.61 -5.45
C GLY A 399 -11.76 21.12 -5.26
N LYS A 400 -11.79 21.58 -4.00
CA LYS A 400 -11.97 23.01 -3.65
C LYS A 400 -10.68 23.82 -3.76
N HIS A 401 -9.52 23.20 -3.62
CA HIS A 401 -8.25 23.91 -3.43
C HIS A 401 -7.37 23.86 -4.68
N VAL A 402 -6.62 24.93 -4.92
CA VAL A 402 -5.62 25.01 -5.99
C VAL A 402 -4.27 24.62 -5.42
N VAL A 403 -3.50 23.83 -6.16
CA VAL A 403 -2.12 23.51 -5.81
C VAL A 403 -1.27 24.77 -5.94
N LYS A 404 -0.80 25.29 -4.82
CA LYS A 404 0.07 26.47 -4.77
C LYS A 404 1.49 26.10 -5.16
N GLU A 405 2.17 27.04 -5.80
CA GLU A 405 3.63 26.99 -5.92
C GLU A 405 4.25 27.16 -4.52
N GLY A 406 5.35 26.45 -4.24
CA GLY A 406 6.10 26.61 -2.97
C GLY A 406 6.96 27.86 -3.00
N ASP A 407 7.12 28.53 -1.87
CA ASP A 407 7.90 29.78 -1.76
C ASP A 407 9.39 29.51 -2.05
N ILE A 408 10.10 30.54 -2.52
CA ILE A 408 11.54 30.46 -2.79
C ILE A 408 12.25 31.00 -1.56
N ASP A 409 12.96 30.12 -0.84
CA ASP A 409 13.76 30.47 0.33
C ASP A 409 15.13 31.00 -0.15
N VAL A 410 15.46 32.25 0.17
CA VAL A 410 16.67 32.96 -0.32
C VAL A 410 17.29 33.82 0.77
N GLN A 411 18.61 33.75 0.89
CA GLN A 411 19.40 34.66 1.73
C GLN A 411 19.62 36.00 1.04
N LEU A 412 19.38 37.10 1.75
CA LEU A 412 19.75 38.43 1.28
C LEU A 412 21.27 38.58 1.27
N GLY A 413 21.80 39.52 0.49
CA GLY A 413 23.25 39.74 0.42
C GLY A 413 23.89 40.10 1.76
N GLU A 414 23.14 40.76 2.64
CA GLU A 414 23.57 41.12 4.01
C GLU A 414 23.56 39.94 4.98
N ASP A 415 22.72 38.94 4.70
CA ASP A 415 22.53 37.74 5.54
C ASP A 415 23.36 36.54 5.06
N LEU A 416 24.07 36.68 3.93
CA LEU A 416 24.89 35.62 3.35
C LEU A 416 26.12 35.38 4.24
N ALA A 417 26.16 34.22 4.89
CA ALA A 417 27.22 33.89 5.83
C ALA A 417 28.53 33.50 5.12
N GLU A 418 29.65 34.09 5.53
CA GLU A 418 30.98 33.71 5.04
C GLU A 418 31.41 32.32 5.58
N SER A 419 30.90 31.94 6.76
CA SER A 419 31.25 30.70 7.45
C SER A 419 30.05 29.82 7.80
N LEU A 420 30.25 28.49 7.81
CA LEU A 420 29.21 27.52 8.22
C LEU A 420 28.77 27.67 9.69
N ARG A 421 29.56 28.38 10.52
CA ARG A 421 29.21 28.63 11.93
C ARG A 421 28.19 29.75 12.09
N GLU A 422 28.21 30.71 11.17
CA GLU A 422 27.29 31.85 11.14
C GLU A 422 26.05 31.56 10.31
N LEU A 423 26.09 30.50 9.49
CA LEU A 423 24.99 30.08 8.65
C LEU A 423 23.74 29.80 9.50
N LYS A 424 22.74 30.67 9.32
CA LYS A 424 21.40 30.43 9.84
C LYS A 424 20.66 29.50 8.88
N PRO A 425 20.21 28.32 9.34
CA PRO A 425 19.42 27.45 8.48
C PRO A 425 18.07 28.09 8.19
N GLU A 426 17.71 28.16 6.92
CA GLU A 426 16.46 28.75 6.44
C GLU A 426 15.54 27.70 5.85
N GLY A 427 14.27 28.10 5.72
CA GLY A 427 13.22 27.26 5.15
C GLY A 427 12.61 26.26 6.12
N ASN A 428 11.44 25.76 5.76
CA ASN A 428 10.74 24.74 6.53
C ASN A 428 10.64 23.45 5.71
N LEU A 429 11.44 22.45 6.08
CA LEU A 429 11.50 21.16 5.38
C LEU A 429 10.13 20.47 5.32
N TRP A 430 9.27 20.63 6.33
CA TRP A 430 7.92 20.08 6.29
C TRP A 430 7.08 20.72 5.18
N ARG A 431 7.22 22.03 4.96
CA ARG A 431 6.51 22.73 3.88
C ARG A 431 7.02 22.30 2.50
N ASP A 432 8.33 22.13 2.33
CA ASP A 432 8.89 21.60 1.07
C ASP A 432 8.41 20.16 0.80
N ARG A 433 8.50 19.27 1.79
CA ARG A 433 8.08 17.87 1.64
C ARG A 433 6.59 17.75 1.39
N TRP A 434 5.77 18.51 2.11
CA TRP A 434 4.34 18.60 1.87
C TRP A 434 4.04 19.13 0.47
N GLY A 435 4.66 20.24 0.07
CA GLY A 435 4.53 20.80 -1.27
C GLY A 435 4.90 19.79 -2.36
N SER A 436 6.01 19.08 -2.21
CA SER A 436 6.43 18.01 -3.13
C SER A 436 5.42 16.88 -3.22
N LEU A 437 4.79 16.47 -2.11
CA LEU A 437 3.76 15.42 -2.14
C LEU A 437 2.49 15.89 -2.87
N VAL A 438 2.11 17.16 -2.69
CA VAL A 438 0.95 17.76 -3.36
C VAL A 438 1.21 17.94 -4.86
N VAL A 439 2.36 18.48 -5.25
CA VAL A 439 2.74 18.68 -6.65
C VAL A 439 2.86 17.34 -7.40
N ARG A 440 3.29 16.26 -6.72
CA ARG A 440 3.32 14.89 -7.26
C ARG A 440 1.98 14.17 -7.19
N GLY A 441 0.92 14.80 -6.69
CA GLY A 441 -0.41 14.18 -6.61
C GLY A 441 -0.50 12.98 -5.68
N LYS A 442 0.43 12.85 -4.73
CA LYS A 442 0.38 11.82 -3.68
C LYS A 442 -0.58 12.22 -2.57
N VAL A 443 -0.72 13.52 -2.34
CA VAL A 443 -1.62 14.10 -1.35
C VAL A 443 -2.41 15.23 -1.99
N GLU A 444 -3.69 15.33 -1.65
CA GLU A 444 -4.55 16.43 -2.12
C GLU A 444 -4.27 17.74 -1.34
N PRO A 445 -4.40 18.91 -1.99
CA PRO A 445 -4.28 20.20 -1.31
C PRO A 445 -5.44 20.39 -0.32
N ARG A 446 -5.11 20.70 0.95
CA ARG A 446 -6.09 20.91 2.03
C ARG A 446 -5.71 22.09 2.92
N VAL A 447 -6.72 22.68 3.55
CA VAL A 447 -6.59 23.71 4.58
C VAL A 447 -7.13 23.17 5.90
N PRO A 448 -6.48 23.45 7.05
CA PRO A 448 -7.01 23.07 8.36
C PRO A 448 -8.44 23.58 8.56
N VAL A 449 -9.36 22.67 8.89
CA VAL A 449 -10.75 23.01 9.18
C VAL A 449 -10.91 23.16 10.68
N VAL A 450 -11.06 24.40 11.15
CA VAL A 450 -11.39 24.67 12.56
C VAL A 450 -12.86 24.29 12.78
N GLY A 451 -13.10 23.35 13.69
CA GLY A 451 -14.45 22.88 14.01
C GLY A 451 -15.29 24.00 14.62
N ARG A 452 -16.23 24.55 13.85
CA ARG A 452 -17.25 25.48 14.35
C ARG A 452 -18.54 24.73 14.63
N ARG A 453 -19.09 24.88 15.84
CA ARG A 453 -20.39 24.30 16.18
C ARG A 453 -21.47 25.08 15.46
N LYS A 454 -22.28 24.40 14.65
CA LYS A 454 -23.41 25.02 13.93
C LYS A 454 -24.45 25.61 14.88
N LYS A 455 -24.66 24.96 16.02
CA LYS A 455 -25.61 25.41 17.06
C LYS A 455 -24.84 25.86 18.29
N LYS A 456 -25.26 26.99 18.87
CA LYS A 456 -24.77 27.44 20.18
C LYS A 456 -25.18 26.40 21.23
N THR A 457 -24.24 25.99 22.07
CA THR A 457 -24.56 25.17 23.25
C THR A 457 -25.35 26.06 24.20
N LYS A 458 -26.51 25.59 24.66
CA LYS A 458 -27.20 26.25 25.76
C LYS A 458 -26.50 25.83 27.04
N GLU A 459 -25.81 26.76 27.67
CA GLU A 459 -25.30 26.58 29.02
C GLU A 459 -26.47 26.85 29.98
N TYR A 460 -26.75 25.89 30.84
CA TYR A 460 -27.80 25.98 31.85
C TYR A 460 -27.18 25.66 33.21
N GLU A 461 -27.43 26.54 34.17
CA GLU A 461 -27.05 26.29 35.55
C GLU A 461 -27.85 25.12 36.10
N LYS A 462 -27.18 24.15 36.70
CA LYS A 462 -27.90 23.00 37.27
C LYS A 462 -28.85 23.48 38.36
N HIS A 463 -30.00 22.83 38.46
CA HIS A 463 -31.07 23.23 39.37
C HIS A 463 -30.62 23.32 40.84
N SER A 464 -29.70 22.45 41.26
CA SER A 464 -29.10 22.45 42.60
C SER A 464 -28.40 23.76 42.97
N TYR A 465 -27.77 24.43 41.99
CA TYR A 465 -27.11 25.72 42.22
C TYR A 465 -28.08 26.89 42.04
N LYS A 466 -29.12 26.71 41.22
CA LYS A 466 -30.19 27.71 41.05
C LYS A 466 -31.08 27.87 42.29
N GLN A 467 -31.25 26.79 43.06
CA GLN A 467 -32.06 26.75 44.28
C GLN A 467 -31.22 26.67 45.55
N PHE A 468 -29.96 27.10 45.51
CA PHE A 468 -29.05 26.98 46.64
C PHE A 468 -29.57 27.71 47.90
N ASP A 469 -30.13 28.91 47.72
CA ASP A 469 -30.65 29.74 48.81
C ASP A 469 -32.04 29.34 49.30
N ALA A 470 -32.75 28.47 48.56
CA ALA A 470 -34.09 28.02 48.95
C ALA A 470 -34.07 26.79 49.88
N ASN A 471 -32.91 26.14 50.01
CA ASN A 471 -32.70 24.95 50.84
C ASN A 471 -31.82 25.22 52.09
N ASN A 472 -31.36 26.47 52.28
CA ASN A 472 -30.80 27.00 53.52
C ASN A 472 -31.83 27.91 54.17
#